data_AF-A0A438JMT2-F1
#
_entry.id   AF-A0A438JMT2-F1
#
_cell.length_a   1.000
_cell.length_b   1.000
_cell.length_c   1.000
_cell.angle_alpha   90.00
_cell.angle_beta   90.00
_cell.angle_gamma   90.00
#
_symmetry.space_group_name_H-M   'P 1'
#
loop_
_entity.id
_entity.type
_entity.pdbx_description
1 polymer ?
#
loop_
_entity_poly.entity_id
_entity_poly.type
_entity_poly.pdbx_seq_one_letter_code
_entity_poly.pdbx_strand_id
1 'polypeptide(L)'
;MEGDVVTQNVESTQQLRAAIASTFYGDLSIEESDIFVSDGAKSDISRLQVMFGSNVTMAVQDPSYPAYVDLSVILGQTGQFQKDVEKYGNIEYMKCNPENGFFPDLSTVSRTDIIFFCSPYNPTGNAATREQLTRLVQFAKDNGSILVYDSGYAMYISDDSPRSIFEIPGAKEVAIEVSSFSKYAGFTGVRLGWTVVPKELLYSDGFPVAKDFNRIECTTFNAASNISQASGLACLSPEGLEAMHKLVGFYKENTNIIMETFTSLGFSVYGGKNAPYVWVHFPGQSSWDVFSEILEKTHVVTTPGSGFGPAGDGFIRVCAFSHRGNVLEACKRFKRLYK
;
A
#
# COMPACT_ATOMS: atom_id res chain seq x y z
N MET A 1 -10.38 -34.44 -16.54
CA MET A 1 -11.07 -33.24 -17.04
C MET A 1 -12.54 -33.44 -16.76
N GLU A 2 -12.98 -33.02 -15.59
CA GLU A 2 -14.40 -32.89 -15.26
C GLU A 2 -14.44 -31.86 -14.14
N GLY A 3 -15.17 -30.79 -14.37
CA GLY A 3 -15.17 -29.60 -13.53
C GLY A 3 -16.04 -28.55 -14.17
N ASP A 4 -17.35 -28.78 -14.11
CA ASP A 4 -18.36 -27.77 -14.40
C ASP A 4 -18.18 -26.61 -13.41
N VAL A 5 -17.59 -25.51 -13.85
CA VAL A 5 -17.43 -24.32 -12.99
C VAL A 5 -18.67 -23.44 -13.15
N VAL A 6 -19.59 -23.57 -12.19
CA VAL A 6 -20.64 -22.58 -11.93
C VAL A 6 -20.04 -21.41 -11.15
N THR A 7 -20.66 -20.24 -11.31
CA THR A 7 -20.27 -18.84 -11.06
C THR A 7 -19.50 -18.46 -9.79
N GLN A 8 -19.30 -19.35 -8.81
CA GLN A 8 -18.38 -19.19 -7.66
C GLN A 8 -17.93 -20.58 -7.15
N ASN A 9 -16.63 -20.87 -7.16
CA ASN A 9 -16.10 -22.07 -6.50
C ASN A 9 -15.86 -21.78 -5.01
N VAL A 10 -16.92 -21.86 -4.21
CA VAL A 10 -16.96 -21.53 -2.78
C VAL A 10 -15.89 -22.28 -1.98
N GLU A 11 -15.65 -23.55 -2.32
CA GLU A 11 -14.64 -24.38 -1.64
C GLU A 11 -13.22 -23.85 -1.87
N SER A 12 -12.88 -23.50 -3.12
CA SER A 12 -11.57 -22.92 -3.44
C SER A 12 -11.31 -21.58 -2.75
N THR A 13 -12.35 -20.75 -2.62
CA THR A 13 -12.27 -19.47 -1.90
C THR A 13 -12.08 -19.69 -0.41
N GLN A 14 -12.75 -20.68 0.20
CA GLN A 14 -12.54 -21.01 1.61
C GLN A 14 -11.12 -21.51 1.87
N GLN A 15 -10.60 -22.43 1.05
CA GLN A 15 -9.22 -22.91 1.17
C GLN A 15 -8.20 -21.78 1.08
N LEU A 16 -8.39 -20.83 0.15
CA LEU A 16 -7.52 -19.67 0.01
C LEU A 16 -7.60 -18.73 1.23
N ARG A 17 -8.80 -18.47 1.78
CA ARG A 17 -8.94 -17.66 3.01
C ARG A 17 -8.21 -18.30 4.19
N ALA A 18 -8.37 -19.60 4.39
CA ALA A 18 -7.66 -20.34 5.44
C ALA A 18 -6.13 -20.28 5.26
N ALA A 19 -5.65 -20.43 4.02
CA ALA A 19 -4.24 -20.32 3.70
C ALA A 19 -3.68 -18.91 3.96
N ILE A 20 -4.41 -17.85 3.61
CA ILE A 20 -4.03 -16.45 3.90
C ILE A 20 -4.00 -16.21 5.41
N ALA A 21 -5.04 -16.63 6.14
CA ALA A 21 -5.12 -16.49 7.60
C ALA A 21 -3.91 -17.12 8.30
N SER A 22 -3.64 -18.39 7.99
CA SER A 22 -2.52 -19.12 8.61
C SER A 22 -1.14 -18.56 8.23
N THR A 23 -0.95 -18.15 6.97
CA THR A 23 0.36 -17.75 6.45
C THR A 23 0.76 -16.34 6.87
N PHE A 24 -0.17 -15.39 6.88
CA PHE A 24 0.12 -13.99 7.17
C PHE A 24 -0.35 -13.53 8.54
N TYR A 25 -1.26 -14.26 9.18
CA TYR A 25 -1.92 -13.84 10.42
C TYR A 25 -2.03 -14.94 11.49
N GLY A 26 -1.28 -16.04 11.38
CA GLY A 26 -1.46 -17.26 12.18
C GLY A 26 -1.48 -17.04 13.70
N ASP A 27 -0.67 -16.11 14.21
CA ASP A 27 -0.58 -15.78 15.64
C ASP A 27 -1.38 -14.52 16.03
N LEU A 28 -2.15 -13.94 15.10
CA LEU A 28 -2.80 -12.63 15.26
C LEU A 28 -4.31 -12.73 15.53
N SER A 29 -4.83 -13.96 15.70
CA SER A 29 -6.25 -14.21 15.95
C SER A 29 -7.16 -13.58 14.88
N ILE A 30 -6.76 -13.73 13.62
CA ILE A 30 -7.57 -13.43 12.43
C ILE A 30 -8.11 -14.75 11.90
N GLU A 31 -9.42 -14.84 11.76
CA GLU A 31 -10.08 -16.05 11.29
C GLU A 31 -10.31 -15.99 9.78
N GLU A 32 -10.52 -17.15 9.14
CA GLU A 32 -10.85 -17.22 7.71
C GLU A 32 -12.11 -16.42 7.35
N SER A 33 -13.03 -16.22 8.31
CA SER A 33 -14.25 -15.42 8.13
C SER A 33 -14.00 -13.92 8.07
N ASP A 34 -12.85 -13.45 8.53
CA ASP A 34 -12.50 -12.03 8.55
C ASP A 34 -11.86 -11.60 7.22
N ILE A 35 -11.53 -12.56 6.35
CA ILE A 35 -10.80 -12.36 5.11
C ILE A 35 -11.75 -12.37 3.92
N PHE A 36 -11.61 -11.36 3.07
CA PHE A 36 -12.33 -11.19 1.82
C PHE A 36 -11.33 -11.24 0.67
N VAL A 37 -11.43 -12.27 -0.18
CA VAL A 37 -10.55 -12.44 -1.35
C VAL A 37 -11.02 -11.55 -2.48
N SER A 38 -10.09 -10.84 -3.13
CA SER A 38 -10.38 -9.86 -4.16
C SER A 38 -9.56 -10.01 -5.43
N ASP A 39 -9.95 -9.27 -6.47
CA ASP A 39 -9.17 -9.04 -7.68
C ASP A 39 -8.03 -8.02 -7.48
N GLY A 40 -7.74 -7.64 -6.23
CA GLY A 40 -6.58 -6.86 -5.82
C GLY A 40 -6.91 -5.59 -5.03
N ALA A 41 -5.93 -5.13 -4.24
CA ALA A 41 -6.06 -4.00 -3.31
C ALA A 41 -6.70 -2.73 -3.88
N LYS A 42 -6.38 -2.34 -5.13
CA LYS A 42 -6.96 -1.12 -5.73
C LYS A 42 -8.50 -1.21 -5.89
N SER A 43 -8.98 -2.39 -6.26
CA SER A 43 -10.42 -2.66 -6.36
C SER A 43 -11.06 -2.65 -4.97
N ASP A 44 -10.39 -3.23 -3.96
CA ASP A 44 -10.87 -3.24 -2.57
C ASP A 44 -10.92 -1.84 -1.95
N ILE A 45 -9.90 -1.01 -2.15
CA ILE A 45 -9.92 0.38 -1.71
C ILE A 45 -11.15 1.09 -2.30
N SER A 46 -11.49 0.83 -3.56
CA SER A 46 -12.70 1.40 -4.19
C SER A 46 -13.98 0.86 -3.54
N ARG A 47 -14.07 -0.44 -3.27
CA ARG A 47 -15.23 -1.05 -2.61
C ARG A 47 -15.39 -0.62 -1.16
N LEU A 48 -14.30 -0.45 -0.41
CA LEU A 48 -14.30 0.15 0.92
C LEU A 48 -14.81 1.60 0.87
N GLN A 49 -14.37 2.40 -0.10
CA GLN A 49 -14.86 3.77 -0.26
C GLN A 49 -16.36 3.81 -0.57
N VAL A 50 -16.87 2.89 -1.40
CA VAL A 50 -18.32 2.73 -1.63
C VAL A 50 -19.05 2.34 -0.35
N MET A 51 -18.48 1.44 0.46
CA MET A 51 -19.04 1.02 1.75
C MET A 51 -19.14 2.21 2.73
N PHE A 52 -18.07 2.99 2.86
CA PHE A 52 -18.05 4.16 3.75
C PHE A 52 -18.99 5.27 3.27
N GLY A 53 -19.21 5.39 1.96
CA GLY A 53 -20.09 6.38 1.36
C GLY A 53 -19.51 7.80 1.36
N SER A 54 -20.33 8.78 1.00
CA SER A 54 -19.89 10.16 0.73
C SER A 54 -19.71 11.03 1.98
N ASN A 55 -20.22 10.60 3.14
CA ASN A 55 -20.37 11.46 4.32
C ASN A 55 -19.25 11.31 5.35
N VAL A 56 -18.18 10.58 5.01
CA VAL A 56 -17.00 10.41 5.86
C VAL A 56 -15.90 11.40 5.50
N THR A 57 -15.13 11.80 6.51
CA THR A 57 -13.87 12.54 6.34
C THR A 57 -12.69 11.59 6.37
N MET A 58 -11.57 11.96 5.73
CA MET A 58 -10.40 11.10 5.71
C MET A 58 -9.07 11.81 5.90
N ALA A 59 -8.14 11.06 6.47
CA ALA A 59 -6.74 11.39 6.53
C ALA A 59 -5.93 10.48 5.61
N VAL A 60 -4.92 11.03 4.95
CA VAL A 60 -3.95 10.30 4.13
C VAL A 60 -2.55 10.77 4.50
N GLN A 61 -1.55 9.89 4.41
CA GLN A 61 -0.16 10.34 4.49
C GLN A 61 0.15 11.27 3.29
N ASP A 62 1.00 12.28 3.47
CA ASP A 62 1.41 13.23 2.43
C ASP A 62 2.94 13.18 2.33
N PRO A 63 3.50 12.55 1.28
CA PRO A 63 2.88 12.12 0.01
C PRO A 63 2.28 10.70 -0.01
N SER A 64 1.10 10.40 -0.56
CA SER A 64 0.52 9.04 -0.60
C SER A 64 0.30 8.46 -2.00
N TYR A 65 0.08 7.14 -2.06
CA TYR A 65 -0.45 6.50 -3.27
C TYR A 65 -1.78 7.18 -3.69
N PRO A 66 -1.88 7.73 -4.91
CA PRO A 66 -2.96 8.65 -5.26
C PRO A 66 -4.36 8.05 -5.24
N ALA A 67 -4.49 6.72 -5.32
CA ALA A 67 -5.81 6.10 -5.35
C ALA A 67 -6.65 6.39 -4.10
N TYR A 68 -6.04 6.57 -2.92
CA TYR A 68 -6.80 6.89 -1.71
C TYR A 68 -7.53 8.23 -1.86
N VAL A 69 -6.81 9.26 -2.34
CA VAL A 69 -7.33 10.61 -2.59
C VAL A 69 -8.29 10.61 -3.77
N ASP A 70 -7.89 10.04 -4.91
CA ASP A 70 -8.70 10.08 -6.14
C ASP A 70 -10.06 9.40 -5.94
N LEU A 71 -10.11 8.25 -5.26
CA LEU A 71 -11.35 7.55 -4.97
C LEU A 71 -12.21 8.33 -3.97
N SER A 72 -11.60 9.06 -3.04
CA SER A 72 -12.33 9.96 -2.13
C SER A 72 -13.05 11.08 -2.87
N VAL A 73 -12.36 11.70 -3.84
CA VAL A 73 -12.92 12.73 -4.70
C VAL A 73 -14.09 12.17 -5.51
N ILE A 74 -13.91 10.99 -6.12
CA ILE A 74 -14.96 10.33 -6.94
C ILE A 74 -16.20 10.02 -6.11
N LEU A 75 -16.04 9.63 -4.84
CA LEU A 75 -17.15 9.31 -3.92
C LEU A 75 -17.78 10.55 -3.27
N GLY A 76 -17.30 11.75 -3.58
CA GLY A 76 -17.88 13.01 -3.10
C GLY A 76 -17.58 13.33 -1.64
N GLN A 77 -16.50 12.77 -1.09
CA GLN A 77 -16.07 13.00 0.30
C GLN A 77 -15.23 14.28 0.45
N THR A 78 -14.89 14.93 -0.67
CA THR A 78 -13.93 16.04 -0.72
C THR A 78 -14.56 17.34 -1.19
N GLY A 79 -13.90 18.46 -0.87
CA GLY A 79 -14.08 19.73 -1.55
C GLY A 79 -13.31 19.79 -2.87
N GLN A 80 -13.36 20.96 -3.52
CA GLN A 80 -12.62 21.22 -4.75
C GLN A 80 -11.09 21.17 -4.53
N PHE A 81 -10.35 20.93 -5.62
CA PHE A 81 -8.89 21.05 -5.61
C PHE A 81 -8.46 22.51 -5.44
N GLN A 82 -7.60 22.77 -4.47
CA GLN A 82 -7.09 24.10 -4.14
C GLN A 82 -5.67 24.24 -4.68
N LYS A 83 -5.52 25.03 -5.75
CA LYS A 83 -4.25 25.15 -6.48
C LYS A 83 -3.10 25.71 -5.64
N ASP A 84 -3.38 26.64 -4.72
CA ASP A 84 -2.33 27.33 -3.94
C ASP A 84 -1.61 26.41 -2.94
N VAL A 85 -2.28 25.35 -2.50
CA VAL A 85 -1.75 24.37 -1.55
C VAL A 85 -1.66 22.95 -2.13
N GLU A 86 -2.07 22.80 -3.40
CA GLU A 86 -2.14 21.54 -4.16
C GLU A 86 -2.83 20.39 -3.41
N LYS A 87 -3.95 20.68 -2.75
CA LYS A 87 -4.73 19.74 -1.94
C LYS A 87 -6.20 19.80 -2.30
N TYR A 88 -6.90 18.66 -2.22
CA TYR A 88 -8.36 18.67 -2.19
C TYR A 88 -8.83 19.15 -0.81
N GLY A 89 -9.90 19.96 -0.79
CA GLY A 89 -10.53 20.33 0.48
C GLY A 89 -11.11 19.12 1.21
N ASN A 90 -11.27 19.22 2.54
CA ASN A 90 -11.86 18.19 3.39
C ASN A 90 -11.09 16.86 3.50
N ILE A 91 -9.81 16.86 3.10
CA ILE A 91 -8.87 15.76 3.39
C ILE A 91 -7.81 16.27 4.36
N GLU A 92 -7.53 15.48 5.39
CA GLU A 92 -6.42 15.71 6.31
C GLU A 92 -5.14 15.08 5.75
N TYR A 93 -4.22 15.92 5.28
CA TYR A 93 -2.95 15.48 4.70
C TYR A 93 -1.87 15.42 5.78
N MET A 94 -1.59 14.21 6.26
CA MET A 94 -0.63 13.94 7.33
C MET A 94 0.80 14.00 6.78
N LYS A 95 1.48 15.13 6.99
CA LYS A 95 2.81 15.40 6.43
C LYS A 95 3.85 14.37 6.90
N CYS A 96 4.51 13.73 5.93
CA CYS A 96 5.58 12.76 6.13
C CYS A 96 6.81 13.17 5.33
N ASN A 97 7.90 13.49 6.00
CA ASN A 97 9.11 14.04 5.38
C ASN A 97 10.39 13.46 6.05
N PRO A 98 11.58 13.74 5.51
CA PRO A 98 12.82 13.29 6.13
C PRO A 98 12.97 13.73 7.59
N GLU A 99 12.52 14.94 7.92
CA GLU A 99 12.69 15.54 9.26
C GLU A 99 11.90 14.81 10.35
N ASN A 100 10.74 14.22 10.02
CA ASN A 100 9.93 13.42 10.94
C ASN A 100 10.08 11.90 10.75
N GLY A 101 11.04 11.47 9.92
CA GLY A 101 11.26 10.05 9.63
C GLY A 101 10.09 9.41 8.87
N PHE A 102 9.41 10.19 8.03
CA PHE A 102 8.24 9.78 7.24
C PHE A 102 7.10 9.17 8.07
N PHE A 103 6.91 9.67 9.29
CA PHE A 103 5.77 9.36 10.13
C PHE A 103 5.18 10.68 10.65
N PRO A 104 3.85 10.88 10.57
CA PRO A 104 3.26 12.17 10.89
C PRO A 104 3.34 12.46 12.39
N ASP A 105 3.45 13.74 12.73
CA ASP A 105 3.20 14.20 14.09
C ASP A 105 1.70 14.16 14.36
N LEU A 106 1.23 13.06 14.94
CA LEU A 106 -0.19 12.83 15.22
C LEU A 106 -0.81 13.90 16.12
N SER A 107 -0.04 14.67 16.89
CA SER A 107 -0.57 15.79 17.69
C SER A 107 -1.06 16.97 16.84
N THR A 108 -0.62 17.04 15.58
CA THR A 108 -1.01 18.07 14.62
C THR A 108 -2.09 17.61 13.64
N VAL A 109 -2.43 16.32 13.66
CA VAL A 109 -3.39 15.70 12.74
C VAL A 109 -4.80 15.87 13.30
N SER A 110 -5.68 16.48 12.52
CA SER A 110 -7.09 16.62 12.89
C SER A 110 -7.80 15.26 12.86
N ARG A 111 -8.83 15.10 13.71
CA ARG A 111 -9.66 13.89 13.70
C ARG A 111 -10.39 13.73 12.38
N THR A 112 -10.37 12.52 11.82
CA THR A 112 -11.15 12.11 10.64
C THR A 112 -11.88 10.79 10.91
N ASP A 113 -12.88 10.44 10.10
CA ASP A 113 -13.57 9.16 10.24
C ASP A 113 -12.69 8.00 9.76
N ILE A 114 -11.99 8.19 8.63
CA ILE A 114 -11.11 7.19 8.03
C ILE A 114 -9.66 7.68 8.03
N ILE A 115 -8.70 6.79 8.27
CA ILE A 115 -7.26 7.07 8.12
C ILE A 115 -6.71 6.04 7.14
N PHE A 116 -6.26 6.46 5.95
CA PHE A 116 -5.49 5.60 5.07
C PHE A 116 -4.01 5.67 5.44
N PHE A 117 -3.42 4.52 5.74
CA PHE A 117 -2.02 4.42 6.12
C PHE A 117 -1.37 3.23 5.42
N CYS A 118 -0.31 3.49 4.67
CA CYS A 118 0.43 2.48 3.91
C CYS A 118 1.79 2.23 4.57
N SER A 119 2.11 0.97 4.84
CA SER A 119 3.41 0.57 5.36
C SER A 119 3.74 -0.87 4.93
N PRO A 120 4.84 -1.08 4.15
CA PRO A 120 5.78 -0.09 3.64
C PRO A 120 5.17 0.93 2.68
N TYR A 121 5.50 2.19 2.93
CA TYR A 121 4.81 3.38 2.44
C TYR A 121 5.20 3.73 0.99
N ASN A 122 4.27 3.66 0.06
CA ASN A 122 4.45 4.18 -1.31
C ASN A 122 4.11 5.69 -1.35
N PRO A 123 5.06 6.59 -1.62
CA PRO A 123 6.32 6.37 -2.37
C PRO A 123 7.62 6.33 -1.56
N THR A 124 7.60 6.64 -0.26
CA THR A 124 8.83 6.93 0.51
C THR A 124 9.67 5.69 0.85
N GLY A 125 9.05 4.51 0.82
CA GLY A 125 9.63 3.21 1.15
C GLY A 125 9.82 2.99 2.65
N ASN A 126 9.34 3.90 3.49
CA ASN A 126 9.41 3.78 4.95
C ASN A 126 8.47 2.67 5.46
N ALA A 127 8.93 1.86 6.40
CA ALA A 127 8.07 0.95 7.15
C ALA A 127 7.90 1.50 8.56
N ALA A 128 6.67 1.62 9.02
CA ALA A 128 6.39 2.17 10.34
C ALA A 128 6.83 1.20 11.44
N THR A 129 7.51 1.71 12.46
CA THR A 129 7.96 0.89 13.59
C THR A 129 6.78 0.43 14.44
N ARG A 130 7.01 -0.56 15.31
CA ARG A 130 5.99 -1.03 16.25
C ARG A 130 5.48 0.10 17.15
N GLU A 131 6.35 0.99 17.62
CA GLU A 131 5.99 2.13 18.47
C GLU A 131 5.17 3.17 17.70
N GLN A 132 5.51 3.41 16.43
CA GLN A 132 4.76 4.27 15.53
C GLN A 132 3.35 3.72 15.29
N LEU A 133 3.23 2.43 14.95
CA LEU A 133 1.92 1.79 14.75
C LEU A 133 1.10 1.68 16.04
N THR A 134 1.75 1.49 17.19
CA THR A 134 1.09 1.53 18.51
C THR A 134 0.46 2.90 18.76
N ARG A 135 1.20 3.98 18.49
CA ARG A 135 0.66 5.35 18.58
C ARG A 135 -0.46 5.61 17.59
N LEU A 136 -0.35 5.08 16.37
CA LEU A 136 -1.39 5.23 15.35
C LEU A 136 -2.69 4.50 15.73
N VAL A 137 -2.60 3.27 16.24
CA VAL A 137 -3.76 2.51 16.73
C VAL A 137 -4.41 3.24 17.91
N GLN A 138 -3.61 3.75 18.86
CA GLN A 138 -4.15 4.54 19.96
C GLN A 138 -4.84 5.82 19.48
N PHE A 139 -4.23 6.55 18.55
CA PHE A 139 -4.81 7.74 17.95
C PHE A 139 -6.15 7.44 17.25
N ALA A 140 -6.24 6.34 16.49
CA ALA A 140 -7.48 5.92 15.87
C ALA A 140 -8.56 5.57 16.90
N LYS A 141 -8.19 4.90 18.00
CA LYS A 141 -9.11 4.61 19.12
C LYS A 141 -9.64 5.87 19.78
N ASP A 142 -8.74 6.79 20.15
CA ASP A 142 -9.10 8.03 20.85
C ASP A 142 -10.04 8.90 20.00
N ASN A 143 -9.89 8.84 18.68
CA ASN A 143 -10.69 9.62 17.72
C ASN A 143 -11.96 8.92 17.22
N GLY A 144 -12.16 7.63 17.56
CA GLY A 144 -13.20 6.81 16.97
C GLY A 144 -13.08 6.72 15.44
N SER A 145 -11.86 6.60 14.94
CA SER A 145 -11.54 6.48 13.51
C SER A 145 -11.36 5.02 13.09
N ILE A 146 -11.63 4.73 11.82
CA ILE A 146 -11.25 3.46 11.18
C ILE A 146 -9.95 3.66 10.40
N LEU A 147 -8.93 2.87 10.74
CA LEU A 147 -7.66 2.80 10.04
C LEU A 147 -7.75 1.79 8.89
N VAL A 148 -7.55 2.24 7.65
CA VAL A 148 -7.35 1.36 6.49
C VAL A 148 -5.84 1.23 6.26
N TYR A 149 -5.28 0.10 6.70
CA TYR A 149 -3.87 -0.21 6.61
C TYR A 149 -3.54 -0.95 5.31
N ASP A 150 -2.74 -0.35 4.43
CA ASP A 150 -2.27 -0.98 3.18
C ASP A 150 -0.92 -1.65 3.42
N SER A 151 -0.93 -2.98 3.47
CA SER A 151 0.24 -3.84 3.67
C SER A 151 0.79 -4.42 2.36
N GLY A 152 0.44 -3.86 1.20
CA GLY A 152 0.76 -4.45 -0.12
C GLY A 152 2.26 -4.62 -0.45
N TYR A 153 3.16 -4.09 0.38
CA TYR A 153 4.61 -4.23 0.27
C TYR A 153 5.25 -4.96 1.47
N ALA A 154 4.49 -5.50 2.42
CA ALA A 154 5.03 -5.97 3.70
C ALA A 154 6.04 -7.13 3.59
N MET A 155 5.98 -7.98 2.55
CA MET A 155 7.04 -8.98 2.32
C MET A 155 8.42 -8.39 1.98
N TYR A 156 8.51 -7.11 1.62
CA TYR A 156 9.77 -6.42 1.39
C TYR A 156 10.44 -5.92 2.67
N ILE A 157 9.74 -5.92 3.82
CA ILE A 157 10.28 -5.49 5.11
C ILE A 157 11.51 -6.33 5.46
N SER A 158 12.62 -5.64 5.71
CA SER A 158 13.93 -6.20 6.04
C SER A 158 14.32 -6.00 7.50
N ASP A 159 13.70 -5.07 8.21
CA ASP A 159 13.89 -4.88 9.65
C ASP A 159 12.76 -5.52 10.46
N ASP A 160 12.67 -5.16 11.73
CA ASP A 160 11.73 -5.66 12.73
C ASP A 160 10.38 -4.90 12.74
N SER A 161 10.15 -4.04 11.73
CA SER A 161 8.87 -3.36 11.57
C SER A 161 7.72 -4.37 11.40
N PRO A 162 6.56 -4.16 12.01
CA PRO A 162 5.40 -5.03 11.82
C PRO A 162 4.98 -5.12 10.35
N ARG A 163 4.63 -6.32 9.91
CA ARG A 163 4.13 -6.63 8.57
C ARG A 163 2.61 -6.50 8.49
N SER A 164 1.92 -6.72 9.61
CA SER A 164 0.48 -6.51 9.74
C SER A 164 0.17 -5.51 10.85
N ILE A 165 -0.88 -4.72 10.66
CA ILE A 165 -1.39 -3.84 11.72
C ILE A 165 -1.92 -4.64 12.92
N PHE A 166 -2.36 -5.88 12.71
CA PHE A 166 -2.92 -6.73 13.76
C PHE A 166 -1.85 -7.31 14.71
N GLU A 167 -0.58 -7.07 14.43
CA GLU A 167 0.49 -7.28 15.42
C GLU A 167 0.43 -6.28 16.58
N ILE A 168 -0.36 -5.21 16.45
CA ILE A 168 -0.55 -4.20 17.48
C ILE A 168 -1.81 -4.54 18.30
N PRO A 169 -1.68 -4.73 19.63
CA PRO A 169 -2.84 -4.98 20.49
C PRO A 169 -3.91 -3.91 20.35
N GLY A 170 -5.16 -4.34 20.18
CA GLY A 170 -6.31 -3.44 20.01
C GLY A 170 -6.51 -2.93 18.57
N ALA A 171 -5.65 -3.26 17.62
CA ALA A 171 -5.85 -2.89 16.22
C ALA A 171 -7.15 -3.46 15.64
N LYS A 172 -7.60 -4.64 16.08
CA LYS A 172 -8.84 -5.26 15.59
C LYS A 172 -10.11 -4.45 15.86
N GLU A 173 -10.07 -3.53 16.82
CA GLU A 173 -11.20 -2.66 17.14
C GLU A 173 -11.29 -1.43 16.23
N VAL A 174 -10.22 -1.11 15.49
CA VAL A 174 -10.11 0.14 14.71
C VAL A 174 -9.56 -0.04 13.31
N ALA A 175 -9.03 -1.20 12.93
CA ALA A 175 -8.29 -1.35 11.68
C ALA A 175 -8.89 -2.38 10.71
N ILE A 176 -8.85 -2.02 9.44
CA ILE A 176 -9.00 -2.88 8.27
C ILE A 176 -7.61 -3.01 7.64
N GLU A 177 -7.21 -4.20 7.21
CA GLU A 177 -5.97 -4.38 6.45
C GLU A 177 -6.26 -4.78 5.01
N VAL A 178 -5.63 -4.12 4.04
CA VAL A 178 -5.73 -4.44 2.61
C VAL A 178 -4.35 -4.87 2.11
N SER A 179 -4.30 -5.94 1.32
CA SER A 179 -3.04 -6.43 0.74
C SER A 179 -3.20 -7.01 -0.66
N SER A 180 -2.08 -7.41 -1.29
CA SER A 180 -2.10 -7.96 -2.64
C SER A 180 -0.92 -8.88 -2.96
N PHE A 181 -1.23 -9.96 -3.70
CA PHE A 181 -0.21 -10.81 -4.33
C PHE A 181 0.58 -10.10 -5.44
N SER A 182 0.13 -8.92 -5.90
CA SER A 182 0.73 -8.20 -7.03
C SER A 182 2.22 -7.94 -6.84
N LYS A 183 2.64 -7.61 -5.63
CA LYS A 183 4.03 -7.24 -5.32
C LYS A 183 4.84 -8.39 -4.75
N TYR A 184 4.18 -9.44 -4.28
CA TYR A 184 4.80 -10.63 -3.70
C TYR A 184 5.12 -11.68 -4.77
N ALA A 185 4.14 -11.98 -5.63
CA ALA A 185 4.19 -13.04 -6.63
C ALA A 185 4.25 -12.53 -8.09
N GLY A 186 4.26 -11.21 -8.30
CA GLY A 186 4.18 -10.63 -9.66
C GLY A 186 2.78 -10.66 -10.27
N PHE A 187 1.73 -10.76 -9.46
CA PHE A 187 0.33 -10.88 -9.90
C PHE A 187 -0.29 -9.54 -10.37
N THR A 188 0.52 -8.57 -10.81
CA THR A 188 0.02 -7.29 -11.29
C THR A 188 -0.99 -7.45 -12.42
N GLY A 189 -0.77 -8.41 -13.33
CA GLY A 189 -1.70 -8.79 -14.40
C GLY A 189 -2.64 -9.95 -14.07
N VAL A 190 -2.28 -10.84 -13.13
CA VAL A 190 -3.08 -12.01 -12.72
C VAL A 190 -4.26 -11.61 -11.82
N ARG A 191 -4.15 -10.51 -11.09
CA ARG A 191 -5.20 -9.89 -10.27
C ARG A 191 -5.64 -10.78 -9.09
N LEU A 192 -5.00 -10.60 -7.94
CA LEU A 192 -5.42 -11.19 -6.68
C LEU A 192 -4.98 -10.34 -5.49
N GLY A 193 -5.85 -10.22 -4.50
CA GLY A 193 -5.56 -9.59 -3.21
C GLY A 193 -6.54 -10.07 -2.16
N TRP A 194 -6.49 -9.41 -1.01
CA TRP A 194 -7.44 -9.66 0.06
C TRP A 194 -7.57 -8.43 0.95
N THR A 195 -8.68 -8.37 1.66
CA THR A 195 -8.95 -7.42 2.74
C THR A 195 -9.34 -8.18 3.99
N VAL A 196 -8.84 -7.75 5.15
CA VAL A 196 -9.17 -8.29 6.47
C VAL A 196 -10.02 -7.26 7.20
N VAL A 197 -11.25 -7.64 7.54
CA VAL A 197 -12.19 -6.82 8.34
C VAL A 197 -12.52 -7.57 9.63
N PRO A 198 -11.90 -7.23 10.76
CA PRO A 198 -12.11 -7.94 12.02
C PRO A 198 -13.55 -7.83 12.54
N LYS A 199 -14.00 -8.83 13.29
CA LYS A 199 -15.33 -8.86 13.91
C LYS A 199 -15.51 -7.80 15.00
N GLU A 200 -14.41 -7.42 15.64
CA GLU A 200 -14.37 -6.42 16.70
C GLU A 200 -14.48 -4.99 16.16
N LEU A 201 -14.40 -4.79 14.84
CA LEU A 201 -14.54 -3.49 14.20
C LEU A 201 -16.02 -3.15 13.99
N LEU A 202 -16.49 -2.13 14.73
CA LEU A 202 -17.89 -1.71 14.75
C LEU A 202 -18.02 -0.24 14.31
N TYR A 203 -19.14 0.10 13.68
CA TYR A 203 -19.57 1.48 13.54
C TYR A 203 -20.04 2.05 14.88
N SER A 204 -20.31 3.36 14.91
CA SER A 204 -20.75 4.07 16.11
C SER A 204 -22.06 3.54 16.74
N ASP A 205 -22.92 2.88 15.95
CA ASP A 205 -24.16 2.26 16.41
C ASP A 205 -23.98 0.79 16.86
N GLY A 206 -22.75 0.28 16.85
CA GLY A 206 -22.41 -1.09 17.18
C GLY A 206 -22.60 -2.08 16.03
N PHE A 207 -22.95 -1.63 14.82
CA PHE A 207 -23.07 -2.52 13.67
C PHE A 207 -21.69 -2.98 13.16
N PRO A 208 -21.47 -4.29 12.92
CA PRO A 208 -20.16 -4.78 12.46
C PRO A 208 -19.84 -4.32 11.03
N VAL A 209 -18.69 -3.66 10.86
CA VAL A 209 -18.24 -3.14 9.55
C VAL A 209 -18.10 -4.28 8.52
N ALA A 210 -17.65 -5.46 8.94
CA ALA A 210 -17.52 -6.64 8.09
C ALA A 210 -18.84 -7.06 7.42
N LYS A 211 -20.00 -6.80 8.04
CA LYS A 211 -21.30 -7.13 7.44
C LYS A 211 -21.64 -6.25 6.25
N ASP A 212 -21.36 -4.95 6.35
CA ASP A 212 -21.55 -4.02 5.23
C ASP A 212 -20.51 -4.27 4.14
N PHE A 213 -19.27 -4.59 4.50
CA PHE A 213 -18.26 -4.97 3.50
C PHE A 213 -18.68 -6.23 2.74
N ASN A 214 -19.15 -7.26 3.45
CA ASN A 214 -19.73 -8.46 2.83
C ASN A 214 -20.90 -8.11 1.90
N ARG A 215 -21.79 -7.20 2.30
CA ARG A 215 -22.92 -6.76 1.47
C ARG A 215 -22.44 -6.05 0.20
N ILE A 216 -21.42 -5.20 0.27
CA ILE A 216 -20.79 -4.55 -0.88
C ILE A 216 -20.17 -5.58 -1.81
N GLU A 217 -19.39 -6.52 -1.28
CA GLU A 217 -18.78 -7.61 -2.04
C GLU A 217 -19.87 -8.40 -2.78
N CYS A 218 -20.91 -8.88 -2.10
CA CYS A 218 -22.01 -9.63 -2.73
C CYS A 218 -22.83 -8.83 -3.76
N THR A 219 -22.76 -7.49 -3.77
CA THR A 219 -23.53 -6.64 -4.71
C THR A 219 -22.71 -6.23 -5.92
N THR A 220 -21.46 -5.86 -5.67
CA THR A 220 -20.60 -5.17 -6.64
C THR A 220 -19.54 -6.09 -7.24
N PHE A 221 -19.42 -7.32 -6.72
CA PHE A 221 -18.40 -8.26 -7.10
C PHE A 221 -18.92 -9.69 -7.12
N ASN A 222 -18.51 -10.46 -8.14
CA ASN A 222 -18.92 -11.86 -8.26
C ASN A 222 -17.90 -12.85 -7.68
N ALA A 223 -16.64 -12.44 -7.49
CA ALA A 223 -15.50 -13.17 -6.92
C ALA A 223 -14.24 -12.90 -7.76
N ALA A 224 -13.07 -13.11 -7.16
CA ALA A 224 -11.81 -13.16 -7.90
C ALA A 224 -11.83 -14.35 -8.86
N SER A 225 -11.10 -14.24 -9.99
CA SER A 225 -10.98 -15.34 -10.95
C SER A 225 -10.53 -16.63 -10.24
N ASN A 226 -11.21 -17.73 -10.51
CA ASN A 226 -10.85 -19.05 -9.98
C ASN A 226 -9.41 -19.46 -10.34
N ILE A 227 -8.92 -19.10 -11.53
CA ILE A 227 -7.53 -19.32 -11.95
C ILE A 227 -6.57 -18.51 -11.06
N SER A 228 -6.90 -17.24 -10.80
CA SER A 228 -6.12 -16.39 -9.91
C SER A 228 -6.12 -16.95 -8.48
N GLN A 229 -7.27 -17.39 -7.97
CA GLN A 229 -7.39 -18.00 -6.65
C GLN A 229 -6.57 -19.29 -6.52
N ALA A 230 -6.64 -20.19 -7.49
CA ALA A 230 -5.83 -21.41 -7.51
C ALA A 230 -4.32 -21.08 -7.56
N SER A 231 -3.94 -20.06 -8.32
CA SER A 231 -2.56 -19.57 -8.38
C SER A 231 -2.12 -18.97 -7.03
N GLY A 232 -3.00 -18.23 -6.35
CA GLY A 232 -2.76 -17.69 -5.01
C GLY A 232 -2.58 -18.79 -3.97
N LEU A 233 -3.39 -19.85 -4.03
CA LEU A 233 -3.25 -21.00 -3.13
C LEU A 233 -1.91 -21.70 -3.35
N ALA A 234 -1.48 -21.87 -4.61
CA ALA A 234 -0.15 -22.40 -4.93
C ALA A 234 0.99 -21.50 -4.42
N CYS A 235 0.82 -20.18 -4.44
CA CYS A 235 1.80 -19.26 -3.85
C CYS A 235 1.97 -19.45 -2.34
N LEU A 236 0.96 -19.95 -1.63
CA LEU A 236 1.01 -20.15 -0.17
C LEU A 236 1.47 -21.57 0.22
N SER A 237 1.90 -22.40 -0.73
CA SER A 237 2.64 -23.64 -0.43
C SER A 237 4.08 -23.32 0.01
N PRO A 238 4.81 -24.27 0.63
CA PRO A 238 6.23 -24.09 0.92
C PRO A 238 7.07 -23.70 -0.30
N GLU A 239 6.85 -24.34 -1.45
CA GLU A 239 7.54 -24.04 -2.71
C GLU A 239 7.12 -22.67 -3.28
N GLY A 240 5.83 -22.33 -3.15
CA GLY A 240 5.31 -21.02 -3.56
C GLY A 240 5.91 -19.87 -2.76
N LEU A 241 6.00 -20.02 -1.44
CA LEU A 241 6.62 -19.06 -0.54
C LEU A 241 8.11 -18.90 -0.83
N GLU A 242 8.83 -20.01 -1.08
CA GLU A 242 10.23 -19.95 -1.49
C GLU A 242 10.40 -19.19 -2.82
N ALA A 243 9.53 -19.43 -3.81
CA ALA A 243 9.56 -18.72 -5.08
C ALA A 243 9.28 -17.23 -4.92
N MET A 244 8.29 -16.85 -4.10
CA MET A 244 8.01 -15.44 -3.78
C MET A 244 9.20 -14.78 -3.06
N HIS A 245 9.81 -15.44 -2.08
CA HIS A 245 10.99 -14.92 -1.39
C HIS A 245 12.18 -14.71 -2.35
N LYS A 246 12.42 -15.63 -3.30
CA LYS A 246 13.45 -15.45 -4.34
C LYS A 246 13.16 -14.23 -5.22
N LEU A 247 11.90 -14.05 -5.63
CA LEU A 247 11.48 -12.91 -6.44
C LEU A 247 11.64 -11.58 -5.69
N VAL A 248 11.17 -11.52 -4.44
CA VAL A 248 11.34 -10.36 -3.54
C VAL A 248 12.83 -10.06 -3.35
N GLY A 249 13.65 -11.06 -3.06
CA GLY A 249 15.10 -10.91 -2.91
C GLY A 249 15.79 -10.36 -4.16
N PHE A 250 15.39 -10.82 -5.36
CA PHE A 250 15.88 -10.28 -6.62
C PHE A 250 15.60 -8.78 -6.77
N TYR A 251 14.38 -8.34 -6.44
CA TYR A 251 14.01 -6.93 -6.52
C TYR A 251 14.63 -6.08 -5.40
N LYS A 252 14.85 -6.64 -4.21
CA LYS A 252 15.62 -5.96 -3.14
C LYS A 252 17.06 -5.68 -3.59
N GLU A 253 17.69 -6.63 -4.27
CA GLU A 253 19.02 -6.42 -4.83
C GLU A 253 19.02 -5.36 -5.95
N ASN A 254 18.00 -5.34 -6.83
CA ASN A 254 17.84 -4.23 -7.78
C ASN A 254 17.72 -2.88 -7.06
N THR A 255 17.03 -2.86 -5.92
CA THR A 255 16.83 -1.65 -5.11
C THR A 255 18.15 -1.17 -4.53
N ASN A 256 18.98 -2.07 -3.99
CA ASN A 256 20.32 -1.76 -3.51
C ASN A 256 21.17 -1.09 -4.59
N ILE A 257 21.19 -1.64 -5.81
CA ILE A 257 21.95 -1.09 -6.94
C ILE A 257 21.53 0.36 -7.26
N ILE A 258 20.23 0.64 -7.22
CA ILE A 258 19.68 1.99 -7.45
C ILE A 258 20.08 2.93 -6.30
N MET A 259 19.91 2.48 -5.05
CA MET A 259 20.28 3.25 -3.86
C MET A 259 21.76 3.62 -3.87
N GLU A 260 22.65 2.65 -4.07
CA GLU A 260 24.10 2.86 -4.16
C GLU A 260 24.46 3.84 -5.28
N THR A 261 23.76 3.76 -6.42
CA THR A 261 23.98 4.66 -7.54
C THR A 261 23.71 6.12 -7.17
N PHE A 262 22.52 6.43 -6.67
CA PHE A 262 22.18 7.81 -6.29
C PHE A 262 23.00 8.30 -5.08
N THR A 263 23.27 7.42 -4.12
CA THR A 263 24.14 7.75 -2.97
C THR A 263 25.57 8.10 -3.43
N SER A 264 26.13 7.33 -4.38
CA SER A 264 27.46 7.59 -4.94
C SER A 264 27.56 8.89 -5.75
N LEU A 265 26.41 9.42 -6.19
CA LEU A 265 26.29 10.69 -6.90
C LEU A 265 26.01 11.87 -5.94
N GLY A 266 25.96 11.63 -4.63
CA GLY A 266 25.79 12.67 -3.61
C GLY A 266 24.35 13.09 -3.32
N PHE A 267 23.35 12.36 -3.84
CA PHE A 267 21.94 12.64 -3.53
C PHE A 267 21.56 12.14 -2.13
N SER A 268 20.58 12.80 -1.51
CA SER A 268 19.88 12.23 -0.36
C SER A 268 18.87 11.19 -0.84
N VAL A 269 19.03 9.97 -0.32
CA VAL A 269 18.29 8.78 -0.76
C VAL A 269 17.56 8.17 0.42
N TYR A 270 16.26 7.96 0.27
CA TYR A 270 15.37 7.38 1.27
C TYR A 270 14.67 6.13 0.74
N GLY A 271 14.07 5.36 1.66
CA GLY A 271 13.38 4.12 1.33
C GLY A 271 14.34 3.00 0.91
N GLY A 272 13.87 2.13 0.03
CA GLY A 272 14.61 1.03 -0.57
C GLY A 272 14.96 -0.16 0.34
N LYS A 273 15.14 0.07 1.65
CA LYS A 273 15.40 -1.01 2.62
C LYS A 273 14.19 -1.96 2.74
N ASN A 274 13.01 -1.39 2.92
CA ASN A 274 11.77 -2.12 3.21
C ASN A 274 10.77 -2.13 2.04
N ALA A 275 11.15 -1.59 0.89
CA ALA A 275 10.27 -1.46 -0.26
C ALA A 275 11.05 -1.51 -1.59
N PRO A 276 10.45 -1.97 -2.70
CA PRO A 276 11.12 -2.13 -4.00
C PRO A 276 11.19 -0.84 -4.82
N TYR A 277 11.43 0.28 -4.16
CA TYR A 277 11.58 1.59 -4.78
C TYR A 277 12.38 2.52 -3.87
N VAL A 278 13.00 3.49 -4.51
CA VAL A 278 13.91 4.46 -3.88
C VAL A 278 13.30 5.85 -4.03
N TRP A 279 13.39 6.66 -2.97
CA TRP A 279 12.88 8.01 -2.91
C TRP A 279 14.03 9.01 -2.85
N VAL A 280 14.29 9.70 -3.96
CA VAL A 280 15.49 10.52 -4.17
C VAL A 280 15.12 12.00 -4.12
N HIS A 281 15.81 12.77 -3.28
CA HIS A 281 15.57 14.20 -3.11
C HIS A 281 16.39 15.03 -4.11
N PHE A 282 15.71 15.94 -4.81
CA PHE A 282 16.25 16.92 -5.75
C PHE A 282 15.90 18.33 -5.25
N PRO A 283 16.69 18.89 -4.34
CA PRO A 283 16.34 20.14 -3.66
C PRO A 283 16.20 21.31 -4.63
N GLY A 284 15.14 22.10 -4.46
CA GLY A 284 14.90 23.33 -5.22
C GLY A 284 14.44 23.13 -6.67
N GLN A 285 14.09 21.90 -7.06
CA GLN A 285 13.60 21.60 -8.41
C GLN A 285 12.21 20.98 -8.35
N SER A 286 11.35 21.39 -9.28
CA SER A 286 10.05 20.72 -9.49
C SER A 286 10.30 19.26 -9.86
N SER A 287 9.58 18.35 -9.22
CA SER A 287 9.68 16.92 -9.50
C SER A 287 9.28 16.57 -10.94
N TRP A 288 8.40 17.35 -11.57
CA TRP A 288 8.05 17.17 -12.98
C TRP A 288 9.18 17.61 -13.93
N ASP A 289 9.93 18.67 -13.57
CA ASP A 289 11.06 19.12 -14.37
C ASP A 289 12.19 18.09 -14.33
N VAL A 290 12.48 17.55 -13.14
CA VAL A 290 13.47 16.47 -12.96
C VAL A 290 13.03 15.20 -13.70
N PHE A 291 11.75 14.83 -13.64
CA PHE A 291 11.21 13.71 -14.41
C PHE A 291 11.47 13.90 -15.92
N SER A 292 11.12 15.08 -16.45
CA SER A 292 11.31 15.42 -17.86
C SER A 292 12.79 15.41 -18.26
N GLU A 293 13.68 15.95 -17.42
CA GLU A 293 15.12 15.94 -17.67
C GLU A 293 15.67 14.52 -17.76
N ILE A 294 15.34 13.67 -16.78
CA ILE A 294 15.79 12.28 -16.74
C ILE A 294 15.28 11.54 -17.99
N LEU A 295 13.99 11.70 -18.32
CA LEU A 295 13.39 11.04 -19.47
C LEU A 295 14.08 11.45 -20.77
N GLU A 296 14.24 12.75 -21.00
CA GLU A 296 14.82 13.28 -22.24
C GLU A 296 16.29 12.86 -22.41
N LYS A 297 17.09 12.99 -21.34
CA LYS A 297 18.54 12.79 -21.42
C LYS A 297 18.98 11.34 -21.27
N THR A 298 18.16 10.49 -20.66
CA THR A 298 18.53 9.09 -20.35
C THR A 298 17.58 8.06 -20.92
N HIS A 299 16.40 8.47 -21.39
CA HIS A 299 15.31 7.57 -21.79
C HIS A 299 14.89 6.60 -20.68
N VAL A 300 15.05 7.01 -19.42
CA VAL A 300 14.59 6.28 -18.24
C VAL A 300 13.34 6.96 -17.70
N VAL A 301 12.27 6.19 -17.50
CA VAL A 301 11.04 6.69 -16.88
C VAL A 301 11.15 6.57 -15.37
N THR A 302 10.94 7.67 -14.65
CA THR A 302 10.81 7.71 -13.18
C THR A 302 9.37 8.10 -12.81
N THR A 303 9.08 8.37 -11.53
CA THR A 303 7.78 8.95 -11.15
C THR A 303 8.02 10.26 -10.39
N PRO A 304 7.45 11.40 -10.85
CA PRO A 304 7.57 12.68 -10.16
C PRO A 304 6.86 12.60 -8.82
N GLY A 305 7.51 13.10 -7.78
CA GLY A 305 7.03 12.98 -6.42
C GLY A 305 5.75 13.76 -6.12
N SER A 306 5.54 14.91 -6.76
CA SER A 306 4.30 15.69 -6.67
C SER A 306 3.05 14.90 -7.09
N GLY A 307 3.20 13.85 -7.92
CA GLY A 307 2.11 12.94 -8.28
C GLY A 307 1.57 12.10 -7.11
N PHE A 308 2.26 12.12 -5.97
CA PHE A 308 1.83 11.49 -4.71
C PHE A 308 1.28 12.51 -3.71
N GLY A 309 1.15 13.78 -4.08
CA GLY A 309 0.75 14.87 -3.19
C GLY A 309 1.86 15.90 -2.99
N PRO A 310 1.51 17.06 -2.40
CA PRO A 310 2.37 18.23 -2.40
C PRO A 310 3.67 18.05 -1.62
N ALA A 311 3.68 17.28 -0.52
CA ALA A 311 4.92 17.01 0.22
C ALA A 311 5.89 16.10 -0.55
N GLY A 312 5.44 15.54 -1.69
CA GLY A 312 6.29 14.78 -2.59
C GLY A 312 7.04 15.63 -3.62
N ASP A 313 6.71 16.92 -3.78
CA ASP A 313 7.47 17.76 -4.70
C ASP A 313 8.92 17.96 -4.23
N GLY A 314 9.84 18.12 -5.19
CA GLY A 314 11.28 18.04 -4.91
C GLY A 314 11.81 16.61 -4.81
N PHE A 315 10.99 15.57 -4.97
CA PHE A 315 11.46 14.17 -4.95
C PHE A 315 11.11 13.41 -6.23
N ILE A 316 11.86 12.34 -6.48
CA ILE A 316 11.60 11.37 -7.54
C ILE A 316 11.54 9.97 -6.94
N ARG A 317 10.50 9.20 -7.31
CA ARG A 317 10.47 7.75 -7.03
C ARG A 317 11.09 6.98 -8.18
N VAL A 318 12.05 6.11 -7.87
CA VAL A 318 12.67 5.19 -8.84
C VAL A 318 12.30 3.75 -8.47
N CYS A 319 11.65 3.06 -9.40
CA CYS A 319 11.15 1.69 -9.21
C CYS A 319 12.24 0.64 -9.46
N ALA A 320 12.31 -0.39 -8.62
CA ALA A 320 13.27 -1.49 -8.78
C ALA A 320 12.73 -2.70 -9.57
N PHE A 321 11.46 -2.66 -10.00
CA PHE A 321 10.83 -3.72 -10.79
C PHE A 321 11.29 -3.68 -12.26
N SER A 322 12.38 -4.37 -12.55
CA SER A 322 12.84 -4.60 -13.93
C SER A 322 13.83 -5.76 -14.01
N HIS A 323 14.17 -6.19 -15.22
CA HIS A 323 15.28 -7.11 -15.43
C HIS A 323 16.59 -6.48 -14.95
N ARG A 324 17.50 -7.31 -14.40
CA ARG A 324 18.78 -6.85 -13.82
C ARG A 324 19.60 -6.01 -14.81
N GLY A 325 19.67 -6.44 -16.07
CA GLY A 325 20.39 -5.70 -17.12
C GLY A 325 19.85 -4.29 -17.34
N ASN A 326 18.52 -4.11 -17.29
CA ASN A 326 17.88 -2.80 -17.44
C ASN A 326 18.17 -1.89 -16.25
N VAL A 327 18.16 -2.43 -15.02
CA VAL A 327 18.51 -1.65 -13.81
C VAL A 327 19.96 -1.18 -13.87
N LEU A 328 20.89 -2.05 -14.24
CA LEU A 328 22.31 -1.71 -14.39
C LEU A 328 22.52 -0.65 -15.48
N GLU A 329 21.85 -0.78 -16.62
CA GLU A 329 21.92 0.19 -17.70
C GLU A 329 21.33 1.55 -17.29
N ALA A 330 20.16 1.57 -16.63
CA ALA A 330 19.58 2.81 -16.11
C ALA A 330 20.53 3.50 -15.11
N CYS A 331 21.12 2.75 -14.19
CA CYS A 331 22.10 3.28 -13.23
C CYS A 331 23.35 3.84 -13.92
N LYS A 332 23.84 3.19 -14.98
CA LYS A 332 24.95 3.70 -15.79
C LYS A 332 24.59 5.03 -16.47
N ARG A 333 23.35 5.21 -16.92
CA ARG A 333 22.87 6.46 -17.50
C ARG A 333 22.72 7.57 -16.46
N PHE A 334 22.17 7.28 -15.28
CA PHE A 334 22.14 8.23 -14.17
C PHE A 334 23.54 8.71 -13.79
N LYS A 335 24.52 7.78 -13.69
CA LYS A 335 25.93 8.11 -13.45
C LYS A 335 26.58 8.91 -14.57
N ARG A 336 26.03 8.94 -15.79
CA ARG A 336 26.54 9.80 -16.86
C ARG A 336 25.93 11.19 -16.79
N LEU A 337 24.66 11.27 -16.44
CA LEU A 337 23.91 12.52 -16.36
C LEU A 337 24.38 13.40 -15.18
N TYR A 338 24.63 12.80 -14.02
CA TYR A 338 24.85 13.52 -12.76
C TYR A 338 26.26 13.44 -12.18
N LYS A 339 27.24 12.92 -12.94
CA LYS A 339 28.64 12.80 -12.48
C LYS A 339 29.46 14.04 -12.76
#